data_AF-A0A946HDJ0-F1
#
_entry.id   AF-A0A946HDJ0-F1
#
_cell.length_a   1.000
_cell.length_b   1.000
_cell.length_c   1.000
_cell.angle_alpha   90.00
_cell.angle_beta   90.00
_cell.angle_gamma   90.00
#
_symmetry.space_group_name_H-M   'P 1'
#
loop_
_entity.id
_entity.type
_entity.pdbx_description
1 polymer ?
#
loop_
_entity_poly.entity_id
_entity_poly.type
_entity_poly.pdbx_seq_one_letter_code
_entity_poly.pdbx_strand_id
1 'polypeptide(L)'
;MIGAVGGGGVINHAYDRLDEFCKLEENNQLIDAKNNPSNYSSMLQIDLEQFKNSNEFKAYIHEEYEPNTDKAEAISIGLLFAILAEIALLFSVSMKFATQRLWRVVCPYNKKT
;
A
#
# COMPACT_ATOMS: atom_id res chain seq x y z
N MET A 1 -17.94 -5.36 -8.80
CA MET A 1 -17.01 -4.51 -9.55
C MET A 1 -16.77 -3.29 -8.67
N ILE A 2 -15.72 -3.29 -7.86
CA ILE A 2 -15.36 -2.16 -6.98
C ILE A 2 -14.39 -1.31 -7.80
N GLY A 3 -14.82 -0.11 -8.20
CA GLY A 3 -14.01 0.82 -8.96
C GLY A 3 -12.87 1.34 -8.09
N ALA A 4 -11.64 0.96 -8.43
CA ALA A 4 -10.42 1.57 -7.92
C ALA A 4 -10.23 2.94 -8.59
N VAL A 5 -10.96 3.95 -8.11
CA VAL A 5 -10.74 5.35 -8.48
C VAL A 5 -9.75 5.93 -7.48
N GLY A 6 -8.58 6.38 -7.95
CA GLY A 6 -7.98 7.60 -7.38
C GLY A 6 -6.61 7.55 -6.72
N GLY A 7 -5.79 6.50 -6.88
CA GLY A 7 -4.40 6.51 -6.35
C GLY A 7 -3.33 6.70 -7.42
N GLY A 8 -3.20 5.71 -8.33
CA GLY A 8 -2.06 5.64 -9.25
C GLY A 8 -1.94 6.78 -10.26
N GLY A 9 -3.06 7.37 -10.69
CA GLY A 9 -3.01 8.50 -11.63
C GLY A 9 -2.45 9.78 -11.00
N VAL A 10 -2.80 10.05 -9.74
CA VAL A 10 -2.34 11.25 -9.01
C VAL A 10 -0.85 11.14 -8.68
N ILE A 11 -0.39 9.94 -8.31
CA ILE A 11 1.01 9.65 -8.04
C ILE A 11 1.86 9.82 -9.30
N ASN A 12 1.44 9.26 -10.44
CA ASN A 12 2.16 9.41 -11.70
C ASN A 12 2.31 10.89 -12.10
N HIS A 13 1.24 11.69 -11.98
CA HIS A 13 1.32 13.11 -12.25
C HIS A 13 2.22 13.89 -11.29
N ALA A 14 2.42 13.43 -10.05
CA ALA A 14 3.37 14.05 -9.12
C ALA A 14 4.82 13.75 -9.54
N TYR A 15 5.11 12.52 -9.97
CA TYR A 15 6.44 12.18 -10.49
C TYR A 15 6.77 12.86 -11.82
N ASP A 16 5.79 13.06 -12.72
CA ASP A 16 5.99 13.82 -13.96
C ASP A 16 6.41 15.27 -13.67
N ARG A 17 5.78 15.91 -12.67
CA ARG A 17 6.14 17.27 -12.25
C ARG A 17 7.48 17.31 -11.53
N LEU A 18 7.82 16.29 -10.74
CA LEU A 18 9.14 16.15 -10.14
C LEU A 18 10.23 16.07 -11.23
N ASP A 19 10.00 15.30 -12.29
CA ASP A 19 10.94 15.20 -13.42
C ASP A 19 11.15 16.55 -14.11
N GLU A 20 10.08 17.30 -14.36
CA GLU A 20 10.17 18.66 -14.91
C GLU A 20 10.91 19.62 -13.97
N PHE A 21 10.65 19.53 -12.66
CA PHE A 21 11.37 20.31 -11.64
C PHE A 21 12.87 19.98 -11.61
N CYS A 22 13.23 18.69 -11.65
CA CYS A 22 14.63 18.23 -11.71
C CYS A 22 15.33 18.78 -12.96
N LYS A 23 14.68 18.74 -14.12
CA LYS A 23 15.24 19.31 -15.36
C LYS A 23 15.50 20.80 -15.23
N LEU A 24 14.62 21.56 -14.59
CA LEU A 24 14.84 22.99 -14.34
C LEU A 24 16.05 23.22 -13.42
N GLU A 25 16.23 22.36 -12.42
CA GLU A 25 17.38 22.43 -11.51
C GLU A 25 18.70 22.06 -12.20
N GLU A 26 18.73 20.94 -12.94
CA GLU A 26 19.91 20.48 -13.69
C GLU A 26 20.37 21.48 -14.75
N ASN A 27 19.42 22.17 -15.39
CA ASN A 27 19.70 23.21 -16.38
C ASN A 27 20.01 24.59 -15.76
N ASN A 28 20.06 24.72 -14.43
CA ASN A 28 20.21 25.99 -13.69
C ASN A 28 19.12 27.03 -14.01
N GLN A 29 17.95 26.60 -14.46
CA GLN A 29 16.80 27.44 -14.82
C GLN A 29 15.76 27.53 -13.70
N LEU A 30 15.96 26.84 -12.58
CA LEU A 30 15.00 26.78 -11.48
C LEU A 30 14.65 28.16 -10.90
N ILE A 31 15.65 29.03 -10.73
CA ILE A 31 15.42 30.38 -10.20
C ILE A 31 14.59 31.21 -11.18
N ASP A 32 14.90 31.12 -12.48
CA ASP A 32 14.16 31.84 -13.53
C ASP A 32 12.71 31.32 -13.65
N ALA A 33 12.53 30.01 -13.50
CA ALA A 33 11.21 29.38 -13.48
C ALA A 33 10.38 29.83 -12.27
N LYS A 34 11.00 29.93 -11.09
CA LYS A 34 10.36 30.46 -9.87
C LYS A 34 9.97 31.92 -9.97
N ASN A 35 10.76 32.72 -10.68
CA ASN A 35 10.45 34.13 -10.92
C ASN A 35 9.38 34.33 -12.00
N ASN A 36 9.16 33.33 -12.86
CA ASN A 36 8.19 33.37 -13.97
C ASN A 36 7.32 32.09 -14.01
N PRO A 37 6.58 31.78 -12.93
CA PRO A 37 5.87 30.52 -12.81
C PRO A 37 4.73 30.41 -13.82
N SER A 38 4.16 31.54 -14.29
CA SER A 38 3.04 31.59 -15.24
C SER A 38 3.27 30.87 -16.58
N ASN A 39 4.53 30.56 -16.93
CA ASN A 39 4.89 29.79 -18.12
C ASN A 39 4.67 28.26 -17.97
N TYR A 40 4.42 27.79 -16.75
CA TYR A 40 4.32 26.37 -16.41
C TYR A 40 2.87 25.98 -16.07
N SER A 41 2.63 24.67 -15.96
CA SER A 41 1.31 24.17 -15.52
C SER A 41 0.94 24.69 -14.13
N SER A 42 -0.35 24.91 -13.86
CA SER A 42 -0.82 25.45 -12.58
C SER A 42 -0.38 24.63 -11.36
N MET A 43 -0.23 23.32 -11.51
CA MET A 43 0.31 22.47 -10.44
C MET A 43 1.82 22.68 -10.26
N LEU A 44 2.59 22.74 -11.35
CA LEU A 44 4.03 22.99 -11.26
C LEU A 44 4.32 24.41 -10.74
N GLN A 45 3.45 25.38 -10.99
CA GLN A 45 3.54 26.71 -10.37
C GLN A 45 3.53 26.64 -8.85
N ILE A 46 2.60 25.88 -8.28
CA ILE A 46 2.49 25.67 -6.83
C ILE A 46 3.76 24.98 -6.32
N ASP A 47 4.22 23.93 -7.01
CA ASP A 47 5.42 23.19 -6.62
C ASP A 47 6.68 24.08 -6.67
N LEU A 48 6.80 24.96 -7.67
CA LEU A 48 7.88 25.95 -7.80
C LEU A 48 7.86 26.97 -6.65
N GLU A 49 6.69 27.41 -6.19
CA GLU A 49 6.59 28.31 -5.03
C GLU A 49 6.89 27.59 -3.71
N GLN A 50 6.52 26.32 -3.61
CA GLN A 50 6.55 25.55 -2.36
C GLN A 50 7.94 24.97 -2.04
N PHE A 51 8.64 24.42 -3.04
CA PHE A 51 9.87 23.66 -2.80
C PHE A 51 11.13 24.43 -3.19
N LYS A 52 12.21 24.35 -2.40
CA LYS A 52 13.46 25.06 -2.72
C LYS A 52 14.23 24.41 -3.86
N ASN A 53 14.30 23.09 -3.85
CA ASN A 53 15.10 22.23 -4.73
C ASN A 53 14.36 20.89 -4.97
N SER A 54 14.86 20.09 -5.91
CA SER A 54 14.24 18.80 -6.23
C SER A 54 14.27 17.81 -5.07
N ASN A 55 15.25 17.90 -4.16
CA ASN A 55 15.36 17.01 -3.01
C ASN A 55 14.20 17.22 -2.01
N GLU A 56 13.83 18.48 -1.72
CA GLU A 56 12.68 18.81 -0.89
C GLU A 56 11.37 18.32 -1.54
N PHE A 57 11.21 18.53 -2.85
CA PHE A 57 10.03 18.08 -3.56
C PHE A 57 9.92 16.54 -3.59
N LYS A 58 11.04 15.85 -3.82
CA LYS A 58 11.13 14.39 -3.78
C LYS A 58 10.79 13.85 -2.39
N ALA A 59 11.30 14.48 -1.33
CA ALA A 59 10.99 14.11 0.03
C ALA A 59 9.49 14.28 0.33
N TYR A 60 8.88 15.38 -0.13
CA TYR A 60 7.44 15.59 0.00
C TYR A 60 6.61 14.52 -0.71
N ILE A 61 6.96 14.16 -1.96
CA ILE A 61 6.24 13.09 -2.69
C ILE A 61 6.38 11.76 -1.94
N HIS A 62 7.57 11.44 -1.45
CA HIS A 62 7.81 10.22 -0.67
C HIS A 62 7.01 10.23 0.64
N GLU A 63 7.00 11.35 1.37
CA GLU A 63 6.26 11.48 2.63
C GLU A 63 4.75 11.58 2.47
N GLU A 64 4.22 12.08 1.34
CA GLU A 64 2.78 12.20 1.11
C GLU A 64 2.18 10.91 0.54
N TYR A 65 2.91 10.23 -0.35
CA TYR A 65 2.39 9.07 -1.10
C TYR A 65 2.94 7.71 -0.64
N GLU A 66 4.09 7.65 0.04
CA GLU A 66 4.67 6.40 0.56
C GLU A 66 4.52 6.14 2.09
N PRO A 67 3.99 7.02 2.98
CA PRO A 67 4.13 6.82 4.42
C PRO A 67 3.21 5.73 5.00
N ASN A 68 2.14 5.34 4.29
CA ASN A 68 1.05 4.53 4.85
C ASN A 68 0.63 3.33 4.01
N THR A 69 0.98 3.28 2.72
CA THR A 69 0.57 2.18 1.84
C THR A 69 1.23 0.88 2.29
N ASP A 70 2.53 0.89 2.59
CA ASP A 70 3.26 -0.29 3.08
C ASP A 70 2.77 -0.77 4.46
N LYS A 71 2.45 0.14 5.37
CA LYS A 71 1.95 -0.23 6.71
C LYS A 71 0.53 -0.78 6.66
N ALA A 72 -0.36 -0.13 5.91
CA ALA A 72 -1.74 -0.58 5.76
C ALA A 72 -1.81 -1.93 5.02
N GLU A 73 -1.01 -2.09 3.96
CA GLU A 73 -0.91 -3.36 3.23
C GLU A 73 -0.33 -4.46 4.11
N ALA A 74 0.77 -4.22 4.83
CA ALA A 74 1.36 -5.19 5.75
C ALA A 74 0.40 -5.61 6.88
N ILE A 75 -0.34 -4.66 7.46
CA ILE A 75 -1.37 -4.97 8.48
C ILE A 75 -2.50 -5.79 7.87
N SER A 76 -2.95 -5.46 6.67
CA SER A 76 -4.03 -6.19 5.99
C SER A 76 -3.62 -7.62 5.62
N ILE A 77 -2.38 -7.82 5.15
CA ILE A 77 -1.82 -9.14 4.85
C ILE A 77 -1.66 -9.95 6.13
N GLY A 78 -1.14 -9.34 7.20
CA GLY A 78 -1.04 -9.98 8.51
C GLY A 78 -2.40 -10.44 9.05
N LEU A 79 -3.42 -9.60 8.92
CA LEU A 79 -4.80 -9.94 9.30
C LEU A 79 -5.38 -11.08 8.46
N LEU A 80 -5.12 -11.09 7.14
CA LEU A 80 -5.54 -12.16 6.25
C LEU A 80 -4.94 -13.52 6.69
N PHE A 81 -3.64 -13.56 6.99
CA PHE A 81 -2.98 -14.78 7.46
C PHE A 81 -3.50 -15.22 8.83
N ALA A 82 -3.78 -14.30 9.75
CA ALA A 82 -4.37 -14.62 11.05
C ALA A 82 -5.75 -15.29 10.90
N ILE A 83 -6.62 -14.73 10.05
CA ILE A 83 -7.95 -15.30 9.78
C ILE A 83 -7.83 -16.69 9.15
N LEU A 84 -6.93 -16.87 8.18
CA LEU A 84 -6.70 -18.19 7.55
C LEU A 84 -6.20 -19.22 8.56
N ALA A 85 -5.32 -18.83 9.48
CA ALA A 85 -4.83 -19.70 10.54
C ALA A 85 -5.95 -20.11 11.51
N GLU A 86 -6.81 -19.16 11.91
CA GLU A 86 -7.98 -19.45 12.75
C GLU A 86 -8.96 -20.41 12.07
N ILE A 87 -9.26 -20.20 10.78
CA ILE A 87 -10.11 -21.11 10.00
C ILE A 87 -9.48 -22.51 9.94
N ALA A 88 -8.18 -22.61 9.68
CA ALA A 88 -7.48 -23.89 9.63
C ALA A 88 -7.52 -24.62 10.98
N LEU A 89 -7.36 -23.90 12.09
CA LEU A 89 -7.48 -24.47 13.44
C LEU A 89 -8.89 -24.99 13.71
N LEU A 90 -9.93 -24.21 13.40
CA LEU A 90 -11.32 -24.63 13.55
C LEU A 90 -11.64 -25.88 12.70
N PHE A 91 -11.09 -25.96 11.49
CA PHE A 91 -11.24 -27.12 10.62
C PHE A 91 -10.53 -28.34 11.20
N SER A 92 -9.32 -28.16 11.73
CA SER A 92 -8.55 -29.23 12.39
C SER A 92 -9.26 -29.79 13.62
N VAL A 93 -9.89 -28.92 14.41
CA VAL A 93 -10.68 -29.30 15.58
C VAL A 93 -11.91 -30.08 15.15
N SER A 94 -12.65 -29.59 14.16
CA SER A 94 -13.83 -30.26 13.62
C SER A 94 -13.49 -31.64 13.04
N MET A 95 -12.35 -31.76 12.35
CA MET A 95 -11.87 -33.04 11.80
C MET A 95 -11.45 -34.02 12.90
N LYS A 96 -10.81 -33.55 13.98
CA LYS A 96 -10.52 -34.37 15.17
C LYS A 96 -11.81 -34.87 15.84
N PHE A 97 -12.81 -34.01 16.00
CA PHE A 97 -14.10 -34.42 16.58
C PHE A 97 -14.84 -35.42 15.68
N ALA A 98 -14.86 -35.20 14.37
CA ALA A 98 -15.48 -36.12 13.42
C ALA A 98 -14.80 -37.49 13.42
N THR A 99 -13.47 -37.54 13.42
CA THR A 99 -12.70 -38.79 13.46
C THR A 99 -12.88 -39.51 14.79
N GLN A 100 -12.87 -38.82 15.94
CA GLN A 100 -13.17 -39.43 17.24
C GLN A 100 -14.60 -39.99 17.30
N ARG A 101 -15.58 -39.28 16.75
CA ARG A 101 -16.98 -39.72 16.71
C ARG A 101 -17.14 -40.94 15.79
N LEU A 102 -16.53 -40.92 14.61
CA LEU A 102 -16.48 -42.08 13.71
C LEU A 102 -15.78 -43.27 14.37
N TRP A 103 -14.66 -43.06 15.06
CA TRP A 103 -13.96 -44.14 15.76
C TRP A 103 -14.80 -44.78 16.87
N ARG A 104 -15.57 -43.99 17.64
CA ARG A 104 -16.53 -44.52 18.63
C ARG A 104 -17.70 -45.29 18.01
N VAL A 105 -18.11 -44.93 16.80
CA VAL A 105 -19.21 -45.62 16.07
C VAL A 105 -18.70 -46.89 15.38
N VAL A 106 -17.49 -46.86 14.82
CA VAL A 106 -16.88 -47.96 14.04
C VAL A 106 -16.23 -49.01 14.96
N CYS A 107 -15.72 -48.63 16.14
CA CYS A 107 -15.18 -49.57 17.14
C CYS A 107 -16.08 -49.64 18.39
N PRO A 108 -17.22 -50.33 18.37
CA PRO A 108 -18.09 -50.43 19.54
C PRO A 108 -17.66 -51.50 20.57
N TYR A 109 -16.49 -52.14 20.44
CA TYR A 109 -16.14 -53.27 21.29
C TYR A 109 -14.66 -53.27 21.70
N ASN A 110 -14.38 -52.81 22.93
CA ASN A 110 -13.65 -53.63 23.91
C ASN A 110 -13.84 -53.08 25.34
N LYS A 111 -15.08 -53.12 25.83
CA LYS A 111 -15.36 -53.00 27.28
C LYS A 111 -16.22 -54.19 27.69
N LYS A 112 -15.59 -55.36 27.82
CA LYS A 112 -15.99 -56.46 28.70
C LYS A 112 -14.95 -57.57 28.60
N THR A 113 -13.94 -57.49 29.46
CA THR A 113 -13.34 -58.61 30.20
C THR A 113 -12.67 -57.99 31.42
#